data_AF-A0A7J2YT99-F1
#
_entry.id   AF-A0A7J2YT99-F1
#
_cell.length_a   1.000
_cell.length_b   1.000
_cell.length_c   1.000
_cell.angle_alpha   90.00
_cell.angle_beta   90.00
_cell.angle_gamma   90.00
#
_symmetry.space_group_name_H-M   'P 1'
#
loop_
_entity.id
_entity.type
_entity.pdbx_description
1 polymer ?
#
loop_
_entity_poly.entity_id
_entity_poly.type
_entity_poly.pdbx_seq_one_letter_code
_entity_poly.pdbx_strand_id
1 'polypeptide(L)'
;MRSDKIKTGIEKAPHRALLKSLGLQDDDLAKPLIGIANSYTNIVPGHIHLRTIGEAVKEGILAAGGTPFEFNTIAVCDGIAMGHMGMRYSLPSREIIADSVEIMLQAHSLDGLVMVTDCDKITPGMLMAAARVDIPAIMVTGGPMAAGRYCGRKVSYANMPEALGQVAAGKMTEGELLELEEAACPGCGSCSGMCTANTMACMTEALGMSLPYCATSLANGSFKQRLARATGKQIVKLVQEDLKPSQILTKEAFENAIALDMALGGSTNTTLHLPAIAKEAGITLPLSTFDEIGRKVPHLCSMIPSGIYALEDLDAAGGVPAVLNEIQTLLHLELPTVSGKSVGENIKDAQVQDRNVIRPLKDPVHKEGGIAILTGNLAPKGSVIKTAGVTEKMQKHTGPARVYDSESEALTAIRGGQIKAGDVV
;
A
#
# COMPACT_ATOMS: atom_id res chain seq x y z
N MET A 1 16.92 -21.80 -14.93
CA MET A 1 15.72 -21.33 -14.19
C MET A 1 15.70 -21.96 -12.81
N ARG A 2 15.09 -21.32 -11.82
CA ARG A 2 14.96 -21.85 -10.45
C ARG A 2 14.10 -23.11 -10.43
N SER A 3 13.06 -23.16 -11.27
CA SER A 3 12.14 -24.29 -11.43
C SER A 3 12.77 -25.52 -12.07
N ASP A 4 13.96 -25.43 -12.66
CA ASP A 4 14.67 -26.60 -13.22
C ASP A 4 14.91 -27.68 -12.14
N LYS A 5 14.98 -27.27 -10.87
CA LYS A 5 15.06 -28.16 -9.68
C LYS A 5 13.92 -29.18 -9.59
N ILE A 6 12.77 -28.90 -10.19
CA ILE A 6 11.58 -29.77 -10.19
C ILE A 6 11.15 -30.21 -11.60
N LYS A 7 11.84 -29.75 -12.66
CA LYS A 7 11.45 -30.01 -14.06
C LYS A 7 12.51 -30.77 -14.85
N THR A 8 13.79 -30.54 -14.61
CA THR A 8 14.89 -30.99 -15.48
C THR A 8 15.57 -32.22 -14.91
N GLY A 9 15.86 -33.22 -15.75
CA GLY A 9 16.50 -34.48 -15.33
C GLY A 9 15.53 -35.64 -15.16
N ILE A 10 16.01 -36.88 -15.35
CA ILE A 10 15.19 -38.09 -15.26
C ILE A 10 14.64 -38.29 -13.84
N GLU A 11 15.41 -37.91 -12.83
CA GLU A 11 15.08 -37.96 -11.41
C GLU A 11 13.91 -37.04 -11.02
N LYS A 12 13.56 -36.07 -11.86
CA LYS A 12 12.41 -35.19 -11.65
C LYS A 12 11.11 -35.73 -12.26
N ALA A 13 11.11 -36.96 -12.79
CA ALA A 13 9.89 -37.61 -13.28
C ALA A 13 8.73 -37.62 -12.26
N PRO A 14 8.93 -37.86 -10.95
CA PRO A 14 7.83 -37.79 -9.98
C PRO A 14 7.22 -36.38 -9.87
N HIS A 15 8.06 -35.35 -9.91
CA HIS A 15 7.62 -33.95 -9.84
C HIS A 15 6.85 -33.57 -11.11
N ARG A 16 7.39 -33.91 -12.29
CA ARG A 16 6.70 -33.69 -13.57
C ARG A 16 5.38 -34.46 -13.64
N ALA A 17 5.28 -35.67 -13.08
CA ALA A 17 4.03 -36.41 -13.05
C ALA A 17 2.92 -35.65 -12.28
N LEU A 18 3.27 -35.04 -11.14
CA LEU A 18 2.35 -34.17 -10.39
C LEU A 18 2.04 -32.88 -11.15
N LEU A 19 3.02 -32.24 -11.79
CA LEU A 19 2.77 -31.03 -12.58
C LEU A 19 1.89 -31.31 -13.80
N LYS A 20 2.07 -32.46 -14.46
CA LYS A 20 1.24 -32.89 -15.60
C LYS A 20 -0.18 -33.27 -15.17
N SER A 21 -0.40 -33.71 -13.92
CA SER A 21 -1.76 -33.96 -13.42
C SER A 21 -2.58 -32.68 -13.27
N LEU A 22 -1.94 -31.51 -13.28
CA LEU A 22 -2.59 -30.19 -13.35
C LEU A 22 -3.05 -29.82 -14.78
N GLY A 23 -2.82 -30.70 -15.77
CA GLY A 23 -3.17 -30.46 -17.18
C GLY A 23 -2.04 -29.85 -18.01
N LEU A 24 -0.82 -29.74 -17.47
CA LEU A 24 0.33 -29.15 -18.16
C LEU A 24 0.98 -30.13 -19.14
N GLN A 25 1.51 -29.60 -20.24
CA GLN A 25 2.33 -30.35 -21.21
C GLN A 25 3.81 -30.00 -21.09
N ASP A 26 4.67 -30.73 -21.80
CA ASP A 26 6.12 -30.51 -21.76
C ASP A 26 6.51 -29.10 -22.19
N ASP A 27 5.80 -28.52 -23.16
CA ASP A 27 6.00 -27.13 -23.60
C ASP A 27 5.64 -26.11 -22.50
N ASP A 28 4.68 -26.41 -21.61
CA ASP A 28 4.36 -25.55 -20.47
C ASP A 28 5.41 -25.67 -19.36
N LEU A 29 5.98 -26.86 -19.18
CA LEU A 29 7.07 -27.09 -18.24
C LEU A 29 8.39 -26.48 -18.74
N ALA A 30 8.58 -26.32 -20.05
CA ALA A 30 9.75 -25.66 -20.61
C ALA A 30 9.78 -24.14 -20.32
N LYS A 31 8.62 -23.52 -20.05
CA LYS A 31 8.48 -22.09 -19.76
C LYS A 31 8.85 -21.75 -18.30
N PRO A 32 9.12 -20.47 -17.98
CA PRO A 32 9.21 -20.01 -16.60
C PRO A 32 7.92 -20.27 -15.82
N LEU A 33 8.03 -20.83 -14.61
CA LEU A 33 6.89 -21.05 -13.73
C LEU A 33 6.69 -19.80 -12.86
N ILE A 34 5.58 -19.10 -13.04
CA ILE A 34 5.30 -17.82 -12.37
C ILE A 34 4.23 -18.02 -11.30
N GLY A 35 4.56 -17.70 -10.05
CA GLY A 35 3.59 -17.65 -8.96
C GLY A 35 2.73 -16.40 -9.00
N ILE A 36 1.43 -16.52 -8.75
CA ILE A 36 0.53 -15.39 -8.51
C ILE A 36 0.05 -15.52 -7.06
N ALA A 37 0.60 -14.70 -6.16
CA ALA A 37 0.15 -14.63 -4.78
C ALA A 37 -1.07 -13.69 -4.71
N ASN A 38 -2.27 -14.27 -4.62
CA ASN A 38 -3.52 -13.52 -4.56
C ASN A 38 -4.07 -13.47 -3.14
N SER A 39 -4.53 -12.31 -2.71
CA SER A 39 -5.15 -12.14 -1.39
C SER A 39 -6.69 -12.03 -1.47
N TYR A 40 -7.30 -12.53 -2.55
CA TYR A 40 -8.75 -12.57 -2.73
C TYR A 40 -9.47 -13.21 -1.54
N THR A 41 -10.54 -12.56 -1.10
CA THR A 41 -11.53 -13.06 -0.14
C THR A 41 -12.86 -12.34 -0.35
N ASN A 42 -13.97 -12.95 0.05
CA ASN A 42 -15.31 -12.39 -0.12
C ASN A 42 -15.81 -11.54 1.08
N ILE A 43 -15.04 -11.43 2.16
CA ILE A 43 -15.38 -10.60 3.33
C ILE A 43 -14.67 -9.24 3.34
N VAL A 44 -13.55 -9.10 2.61
CA VAL A 44 -12.76 -7.86 2.58
C VAL A 44 -13.11 -7.08 1.29
N PRO A 45 -13.75 -5.90 1.38
CA PRO A 45 -14.19 -5.15 0.20
C PRO A 45 -13.07 -4.77 -0.76
N GLY A 46 -11.87 -4.51 -0.24
CA GLY A 46 -10.69 -4.24 -1.07
C GLY A 46 -10.13 -5.44 -1.82
N HIS A 47 -10.62 -6.65 -1.52
CA HIS A 47 -10.05 -7.88 -2.06
C HIS A 47 -11.05 -8.69 -2.89
N ILE A 48 -12.35 -8.33 -2.87
CA ILE A 48 -13.40 -9.10 -3.54
C ILE A 48 -13.24 -9.15 -5.07
N HIS A 49 -12.65 -8.14 -5.69
CA HIS A 49 -12.41 -8.10 -7.14
C HIS A 49 -11.07 -8.70 -7.55
N LEU A 50 -10.19 -9.07 -6.60
CA LEU A 50 -8.84 -9.52 -6.92
C LEU A 50 -8.82 -10.86 -7.66
N ARG A 51 -9.91 -11.63 -7.67
CA ARG A 51 -10.06 -12.78 -8.57
C ARG A 51 -9.97 -12.35 -10.04
N THR A 52 -10.67 -11.29 -10.42
CA THR A 52 -10.64 -10.74 -11.78
C THR A 52 -9.27 -10.17 -12.12
N ILE A 53 -8.59 -9.55 -11.15
CA ILE A 53 -7.22 -9.06 -11.31
C ILE A 53 -6.23 -10.22 -11.51
N GLY A 54 -6.35 -11.29 -10.71
CA GLY A 54 -5.54 -12.50 -10.84
C GLY A 54 -5.69 -13.16 -12.20
N GLU A 55 -6.91 -13.28 -12.72
CA GLU A 55 -7.15 -13.79 -14.07
C GLU A 55 -6.50 -12.90 -15.15
N ALA A 56 -6.59 -11.57 -15.04
CA ALA A 56 -5.94 -10.67 -15.98
C ALA A 56 -4.40 -10.79 -15.95
N VAL A 57 -3.81 -10.97 -14.77
CA VAL A 57 -2.37 -11.28 -14.61
C VAL A 57 -2.03 -12.60 -15.30
N LYS A 58 -2.82 -13.65 -15.07
CA LYS A 58 -2.64 -14.98 -15.66
C LYS A 58 -2.64 -14.93 -17.18
N GLU A 59 -3.59 -14.21 -17.78
CA GLU A 59 -3.64 -13.96 -19.23
C GLU A 59 -2.38 -13.25 -19.74
N GLY A 60 -1.86 -12.29 -18.97
CA GLY A 60 -0.61 -11.60 -19.27
C GLY A 60 0.60 -12.53 -19.30
N ILE A 61 0.73 -13.39 -18.29
CA ILE A 61 1.82 -14.36 -18.16
C ILE A 61 1.80 -15.35 -19.33
N LEU A 62 0.62 -15.93 -19.62
CA LEU A 62 0.44 -16.86 -20.75
C LEU A 62 0.83 -16.21 -22.08
N ALA A 63 0.37 -14.97 -22.31
CA ALA A 63 0.67 -14.22 -23.54
C ALA A 63 2.15 -13.87 -23.71
N ALA A 64 2.92 -13.81 -22.61
CA ALA A 64 4.36 -13.56 -22.64
C ALA A 64 5.21 -14.85 -22.63
N GLY A 65 4.58 -16.03 -22.65
CA GLY A 65 5.30 -17.31 -22.68
C GLY A 65 5.73 -17.83 -21.31
N GLY A 66 5.06 -17.43 -20.24
CA GLY A 66 5.19 -18.04 -18.90
C GLY A 66 4.07 -19.03 -18.58
N THR A 67 4.27 -19.85 -17.54
CA THR A 67 3.27 -20.78 -17.00
C THR A 67 2.82 -20.30 -15.61
N PRO A 68 1.60 -19.77 -15.47
CA PRO A 68 1.13 -19.20 -14.21
C PRO A 68 0.57 -20.24 -13.24
N PHE A 69 0.90 -20.10 -11.95
CA PHE A 69 0.28 -20.82 -10.83
C PHE A 69 -0.23 -19.83 -9.79
N GLU A 70 -1.55 -19.72 -9.68
CA GLU A 70 -2.18 -18.89 -8.66
C GLU A 70 -2.32 -19.66 -7.35
N PHE A 71 -2.03 -18.98 -6.25
CA PHE A 71 -2.30 -19.43 -4.89
C PHE A 71 -2.78 -18.27 -4.03
N ASN A 72 -3.42 -18.59 -2.91
CA ASN A 72 -3.99 -17.57 -2.03
C ASN A 72 -3.20 -17.40 -0.74
N THR A 73 -3.20 -16.17 -0.22
CA THR A 73 -2.89 -15.85 1.18
C THR A 73 -4.08 -15.15 1.83
N ILE A 74 -4.03 -14.99 3.15
CA ILE A 74 -5.10 -14.37 3.93
C ILE A 74 -5.16 -12.85 3.72
N ALA A 75 -6.30 -12.25 4.05
CA ALA A 75 -6.46 -10.80 4.12
C ALA A 75 -7.32 -10.42 5.33
N VAL A 76 -6.90 -9.37 6.03
CA VAL A 76 -7.64 -8.76 7.15
C VAL A 76 -8.04 -7.34 6.75
N CYS A 77 -9.31 -7.00 6.95
CA CYS A 77 -9.80 -5.64 6.76
C CYS A 77 -9.71 -4.88 8.09
N ASP A 78 -8.80 -3.91 8.18
CA ASP A 78 -8.67 -3.08 9.39
C ASP A 78 -9.98 -2.34 9.69
N GLY A 79 -10.68 -1.83 8.67
CA GLY A 79 -11.96 -1.16 8.85
C GLY A 79 -13.01 -2.02 9.56
N ILE A 80 -13.14 -3.30 9.17
CA ILE A 80 -14.06 -4.23 9.84
C ILE A 80 -13.52 -4.62 11.22
N ALA A 81 -12.19 -4.73 11.37
CA ALA A 81 -11.58 -5.17 12.61
C ALA A 81 -11.56 -4.10 13.72
N MET A 82 -11.74 -2.83 13.36
CA MET A 82 -11.69 -1.66 14.27
C MET A 82 -12.74 -1.76 15.38
N GLY A 83 -12.38 -1.30 16.58
CA GLY A 83 -13.30 -1.18 17.71
C GLY A 83 -13.63 -2.49 18.44
N HIS A 84 -12.96 -3.60 18.11
CA HIS A 84 -13.15 -4.88 18.80
C HIS A 84 -11.89 -5.77 18.79
N MET A 85 -11.96 -6.94 19.43
CA MET A 85 -10.82 -7.86 19.61
C MET A 85 -10.09 -8.26 18.31
N GLY A 86 -10.79 -8.27 17.17
CA GLY A 86 -10.19 -8.57 15.86
C GLY A 86 -9.01 -7.66 15.48
N MET A 87 -8.97 -6.41 15.95
CA MET A 87 -7.86 -5.49 15.64
C MET A 87 -6.49 -6.01 16.12
N ARG A 88 -6.48 -6.86 17.16
CA ARG A 88 -5.25 -7.50 17.67
C ARG A 88 -4.62 -8.47 16.68
N TYR A 89 -5.35 -8.87 15.63
CA TYR A 89 -4.88 -9.77 14.58
C TYR A 89 -4.48 -9.04 13.30
N SER A 90 -4.66 -7.72 13.22
CA SER A 90 -4.30 -6.93 12.02
C SER A 90 -2.79 -6.94 11.77
N LEU A 91 -1.98 -6.29 12.61
CA LEU A 91 -0.54 -6.17 12.37
C LEU A 91 0.18 -7.53 12.28
N PRO A 92 -0.10 -8.53 13.15
CA PRO A 92 0.51 -9.85 13.02
C PRO A 92 0.20 -10.55 11.68
N SER A 93 -0.92 -10.24 11.03
CA SER A 93 -1.24 -10.81 9.70
C SER A 93 -0.17 -10.48 8.66
N ARG A 94 0.54 -9.34 8.77
CA ARG A 94 1.64 -8.98 7.88
C ARG A 94 2.73 -10.06 7.84
N GLU A 95 3.12 -10.56 9.02
CA GLU A 95 4.16 -11.58 9.16
C GLU A 95 3.69 -12.92 8.59
N ILE A 96 2.45 -13.32 8.91
CA ILE A 96 1.85 -14.56 8.39
C ILE A 96 1.73 -14.52 6.86
N ILE A 97 1.40 -13.37 6.29
CA ILE A 97 1.34 -13.19 4.84
C ILE A 97 2.74 -13.35 4.24
N ALA A 98 3.76 -12.69 4.83
CA ALA A 98 5.13 -12.84 4.37
C ALA A 98 5.59 -14.30 4.37
N ASP A 99 5.40 -15.00 5.50
CA ASP A 99 5.76 -16.40 5.68
C ASP A 99 4.99 -17.32 4.71
N SER A 100 3.69 -17.08 4.51
CA SER A 100 2.85 -17.90 3.63
C SER A 100 3.30 -17.83 2.17
N VAL A 101 3.66 -16.63 1.70
CA VAL A 101 4.16 -16.41 0.33
C VAL A 101 5.54 -17.03 0.19
N GLU A 102 6.43 -16.82 1.15
CA GLU A 102 7.77 -17.40 1.18
C GLU A 102 7.72 -18.94 1.09
N ILE A 103 6.87 -19.59 1.91
CA ILE A 103 6.69 -21.05 1.90
C ILE A 103 6.30 -21.54 0.49
N MET A 104 5.32 -20.89 -0.14
CA MET A 104 4.87 -21.29 -1.47
C MET A 104 5.97 -21.18 -2.52
N LEU A 105 6.75 -20.10 -2.50
CA LEU A 105 7.86 -19.86 -3.43
C LEU A 105 9.03 -20.82 -3.22
N GLN A 106 9.37 -21.12 -1.95
CA GLN A 106 10.46 -22.03 -1.62
C GLN A 106 10.10 -23.49 -1.95
N ALA A 107 8.91 -23.94 -1.53
CA ALA A 107 8.48 -25.32 -1.72
C ALA A 107 8.28 -25.70 -3.19
N HIS A 108 7.79 -24.77 -4.02
CA HIS A 108 7.45 -25.05 -5.42
C HIS A 108 8.50 -24.56 -6.43
N SER A 109 9.64 -24.03 -5.96
CA SER A 109 10.76 -23.58 -6.82
C SER A 109 10.33 -22.66 -7.98
N LEU A 110 9.38 -21.75 -7.72
CA LEU A 110 8.85 -20.83 -8.73
C LEU A 110 9.94 -19.84 -9.20
N ASP A 111 9.89 -19.44 -10.47
CA ASP A 111 10.91 -18.59 -11.12
C ASP A 111 10.68 -17.10 -10.91
N GLY A 112 9.42 -16.69 -10.80
CA GLY A 112 9.03 -15.31 -10.54
C GLY A 112 7.72 -15.22 -9.79
N LEU A 113 7.42 -14.03 -9.27
CA LEU A 113 6.27 -13.74 -8.42
C LEU A 113 5.50 -12.52 -8.92
N VAL A 114 4.19 -12.67 -9.08
CA VAL A 114 3.25 -11.54 -9.11
C VAL A 114 2.50 -11.48 -7.80
N MET A 115 2.54 -10.32 -7.14
CA MET A 115 1.83 -10.06 -5.89
C MET A 115 0.54 -9.28 -6.20
N VAL A 116 -0.62 -9.85 -5.85
CA VAL A 116 -1.94 -9.25 -6.04
C VAL A 116 -2.54 -8.94 -4.66
N THR A 117 -2.54 -7.65 -4.32
CA THR A 117 -2.82 -7.13 -2.96
C THR A 117 -3.64 -5.85 -3.03
N ASP A 118 -4.17 -5.36 -1.89
CA ASP A 118 -4.73 -4.01 -1.83
C ASP A 118 -4.69 -3.42 -0.40
N CYS A 119 -5.30 -4.09 0.57
CA CYS A 119 -5.52 -3.56 1.92
C CYS A 119 -4.24 -3.49 2.80
N ASP A 120 -4.36 -2.81 3.94
CA ASP A 120 -3.29 -2.26 4.78
C ASP A 120 -2.04 -3.15 4.95
N LYS A 121 -2.20 -4.34 5.54
CA LYS A 121 -1.06 -5.17 5.99
C LYS A 121 -0.58 -6.17 4.93
N ILE A 122 -1.37 -6.40 3.89
CA ILE A 122 -1.09 -7.41 2.86
C ILE A 122 0.05 -6.93 1.96
N THR A 123 -0.03 -5.68 1.51
CA THR A 123 0.98 -5.05 0.64
C THR A 123 2.39 -5.12 1.24
N PRO A 124 2.65 -4.66 2.48
CA PRO A 124 3.96 -4.80 3.07
C PRO A 124 4.35 -6.26 3.37
N GLY A 125 3.41 -7.14 3.72
CA GLY A 125 3.71 -8.56 3.95
C GLY A 125 4.20 -9.26 2.68
N MET A 126 3.59 -8.98 1.53
CA MET A 126 4.04 -9.50 0.24
C MET A 126 5.38 -8.90 -0.19
N LEU A 127 5.61 -7.60 0.03
CA LEU A 127 6.92 -6.98 -0.23
C LEU A 127 8.05 -7.56 0.64
N MET A 128 7.75 -7.87 1.91
CA MET A 128 8.68 -8.58 2.80
C MET A 128 9.04 -9.96 2.24
N ALA A 129 8.05 -10.74 1.79
CA ALA A 129 8.33 -12.04 1.15
C ALA A 129 9.18 -11.92 -0.12
N ALA A 130 8.90 -10.91 -0.96
CA ALA A 130 9.70 -10.66 -2.16
C ALA A 130 11.16 -10.35 -1.80
N ALA A 131 11.40 -9.49 -0.81
CA ALA A 131 12.74 -9.20 -0.31
C ALA A 131 13.47 -10.42 0.28
N ARG A 132 12.77 -11.29 1.04
CA ARG A 132 13.36 -12.51 1.63
C ARG A 132 13.78 -13.54 0.59
N VAL A 133 12.91 -13.81 -0.39
CA VAL A 133 13.11 -14.90 -1.36
C VAL A 133 14.03 -14.47 -2.51
N ASP A 134 14.00 -13.18 -2.86
CA ASP A 134 14.86 -12.55 -3.85
C ASP A 134 14.87 -13.24 -5.23
N ILE A 135 13.67 -13.56 -5.71
CA ILE A 135 13.41 -13.93 -7.12
C ILE A 135 12.72 -12.76 -7.82
N PRO A 136 12.80 -12.65 -9.16
CA PRO A 136 12.10 -11.61 -9.91
C PRO A 136 10.64 -11.51 -9.47
N ALA A 137 10.24 -10.31 -9.05
CA ALA A 137 8.94 -10.08 -8.43
C ALA A 137 8.36 -8.73 -8.84
N ILE A 138 7.04 -8.67 -9.00
CA ILE A 138 6.30 -7.45 -9.33
C ILE A 138 4.96 -7.42 -8.59
N MET A 139 4.52 -6.24 -8.22
CA MET A 139 3.24 -6.02 -7.55
C MET A 139 2.21 -5.35 -8.46
N VAL A 140 0.96 -5.77 -8.34
CA VAL A 140 -0.20 -5.03 -8.80
C VAL A 140 -1.19 -4.88 -7.65
N THR A 141 -1.52 -3.63 -7.31
CA THR A 141 -2.54 -3.35 -6.29
C THR A 141 -3.93 -3.37 -6.90
N GLY A 142 -4.93 -3.81 -6.12
CA GLY A 142 -6.34 -3.84 -6.49
C GLY A 142 -6.87 -2.46 -6.86
N GLY A 143 -6.37 -1.42 -6.21
CA GLY A 143 -6.72 -0.03 -6.45
C GLY A 143 -7.75 0.49 -5.44
N PRO A 144 -7.78 1.80 -5.19
CA PRO A 144 -8.76 2.39 -4.30
C PRO A 144 -10.18 2.23 -4.84
N MET A 145 -11.14 2.14 -3.92
CA MET A 145 -12.55 2.37 -4.25
C MET A 145 -12.78 3.86 -4.55
N ALA A 146 -13.80 4.15 -5.35
CA ALA A 146 -14.26 5.52 -5.56
C ALA A 146 -14.76 6.15 -4.24
N ALA A 147 -14.68 7.47 -4.12
CA ALA A 147 -15.26 8.14 -2.95
C ALA A 147 -16.80 8.04 -2.98
N GLY A 148 -17.39 7.84 -1.81
CA GLY A 148 -18.83 7.92 -1.61
C GLY A 148 -19.37 9.33 -1.80
N ARG A 149 -20.69 9.46 -1.94
CA ARG A 149 -21.37 10.76 -2.05
C ARG A 149 -22.57 10.85 -1.13
N TYR A 150 -22.56 11.85 -0.25
CA TYR A 150 -23.66 12.11 0.67
C TYR A 150 -23.94 13.62 0.73
N CYS A 151 -25.21 14.01 0.56
CA CYS A 151 -25.64 15.42 0.50
C CYS A 151 -24.76 16.31 -0.40
N GLY A 152 -24.40 15.83 -1.60
CA GLY A 152 -23.58 16.57 -2.56
C GLY A 152 -22.09 16.67 -2.22
N ARG A 153 -21.65 16.07 -1.10
CA ARG A 153 -20.25 16.07 -0.65
C ARG A 153 -19.62 14.69 -0.82
N LYS A 154 -18.31 14.66 -1.04
CA LYS A 154 -17.53 13.42 -0.99
C LYS A 154 -17.46 12.93 0.44
N VAL A 155 -17.65 11.62 0.61
CA VAL A 155 -17.54 10.92 1.88
C VAL A 155 -16.73 9.64 1.70
N SER A 156 -16.26 9.10 2.80
CA SER A 156 -15.43 7.90 2.87
C SER A 156 -15.65 7.18 4.19
N TYR A 157 -15.09 5.99 4.31
CA TYR A 157 -15.01 5.29 5.60
C TYR A 157 -14.45 6.16 6.73
N ALA A 158 -13.53 7.08 6.45
CA ALA A 158 -12.94 7.97 7.46
C ALA A 158 -13.96 8.93 8.11
N ASN A 159 -15.12 9.15 7.48
CA ASN A 159 -16.19 9.98 8.03
C ASN A 159 -17.07 9.22 9.05
N MET A 160 -17.07 7.88 9.04
CA MET A 160 -17.96 7.08 9.89
C MET A 160 -17.68 7.24 11.39
N PRO A 161 -16.43 7.21 11.89
CA PRO A 161 -16.15 7.44 13.30
C PRO A 161 -16.58 8.83 13.79
N GLU A 162 -16.39 9.86 12.95
CA GLU A 162 -16.85 11.21 13.26
C GLU A 162 -18.37 11.29 13.33
N ALA A 163 -19.07 10.67 12.38
CA ALA A 163 -20.53 10.60 12.35
C ALA A 163 -21.11 9.96 13.61
N LEU A 164 -20.50 8.86 14.10
CA LEU A 164 -20.87 8.26 15.39
C LEU A 164 -20.73 9.25 16.56
N GLY A 165 -19.66 10.05 16.57
CA GLY A 165 -19.47 11.12 17.55
C GLY A 165 -20.52 12.23 17.44
N GLN A 166 -20.94 12.57 16.23
CA GLN A 166 -22.00 13.57 15.99
C GLN A 166 -23.37 13.08 16.45
N VAL A 167 -23.70 11.80 16.26
CA VAL A 167 -24.93 11.19 16.81
C VAL A 167 -24.92 11.21 18.33
N ALA A 168 -23.81 10.79 18.96
CA ALA A 168 -23.68 10.83 20.43
C ALA A 168 -23.80 12.26 21.00
N ALA A 169 -23.40 13.27 20.23
CA ALA A 169 -23.53 14.68 20.58
C ALA A 169 -24.89 15.30 20.22
N GLY A 170 -25.84 14.53 19.65
CA GLY A 170 -27.16 15.01 19.21
C GLY A 170 -27.13 15.97 18.01
N LYS A 171 -26.04 15.95 17.23
CA LYS A 171 -25.83 16.81 16.03
C LYS A 171 -26.20 16.12 14.72
N MET A 172 -26.40 14.81 14.76
CA MET A 172 -26.81 13.96 13.64
C MET A 172 -27.83 12.96 14.16
N THR A 173 -28.86 12.66 13.37
CA THR A 173 -29.85 11.65 13.68
C THR A 173 -29.36 10.25 13.30
N GLU A 174 -29.92 9.21 13.92
CA GLU A 174 -29.62 7.82 13.51
C GLU A 174 -30.01 7.54 12.05
N GLY A 175 -31.07 8.17 11.55
CA GLY A 175 -31.47 8.06 10.14
C GLY A 175 -30.43 8.63 9.18
N GLU A 176 -29.91 9.83 9.46
CA GLU A 176 -28.81 10.43 8.68
C GLU A 176 -27.53 9.58 8.72
N LEU A 177 -27.24 8.95 9.86
CA LEU A 177 -26.12 8.01 9.98
C LEU A 177 -26.28 6.79 9.07
N LEU A 178 -27.49 6.21 9.01
CA LEU A 178 -27.78 5.07 8.13
C LEU A 178 -27.66 5.45 6.64
N GLU A 179 -28.15 6.62 6.24
CA GLU A 179 -27.96 7.09 4.87
C GLU A 179 -26.48 7.31 4.52
N LEU A 180 -25.69 7.83 5.47
CA LEU A 180 -24.25 7.99 5.30
C LEU A 180 -23.54 6.63 5.21
N GLU A 181 -23.96 5.65 6.01
CA GLU A 181 -23.44 4.27 5.99
C GLU A 181 -23.60 3.64 4.60
N GLU A 182 -24.78 3.76 3.99
CA GLU A 182 -25.05 3.26 2.64
C GLU A 182 -24.21 3.97 1.56
N ALA A 183 -23.82 5.22 1.79
CA ALA A 183 -23.11 6.05 0.82
C ALA A 183 -21.58 5.98 0.93
N ALA A 184 -21.01 5.70 2.09
CA ALA A 184 -19.59 5.92 2.39
C ALA A 184 -18.62 5.06 1.58
N CYS A 185 -19.02 3.83 1.25
CA CYS A 185 -18.19 2.82 0.59
C CYS A 185 -18.93 2.24 -0.64
N PRO A 186 -18.93 2.93 -1.80
CA PRO A 186 -19.82 2.63 -2.92
C PRO A 186 -19.44 1.39 -3.75
N GLY A 187 -18.31 0.75 -3.47
CA GLY A 187 -17.83 -0.39 -4.27
C GLY A 187 -16.60 -1.08 -3.71
N CYS A 188 -16.00 -1.95 -4.54
CA CYS A 188 -14.77 -2.66 -4.21
C CYS A 188 -13.53 -1.75 -4.29
N GLY A 189 -12.44 -2.22 -3.68
CA GLY A 189 -11.15 -1.53 -3.62
C GLY A 189 -10.78 -1.14 -2.19
N SER A 190 -9.53 -0.72 -2.01
CA SER A 190 -9.06 -0.20 -0.72
C SER A 190 -9.82 1.10 -0.35
N CYS A 191 -9.62 1.62 0.87
CA CYS A 191 -10.25 2.88 1.29
C CYS A 191 -10.07 3.99 0.24
N SER A 192 -11.00 4.92 0.09
CA SER A 192 -10.89 5.98 -0.92
C SER A 192 -9.90 7.11 -0.56
N GLY A 193 -9.51 7.23 0.71
CA GLY A 193 -8.55 8.22 1.22
C GLY A 193 -7.11 7.71 1.33
N MET A 194 -6.16 8.60 1.65
CA MET A 194 -4.75 8.31 1.89
C MET A 194 -4.53 7.66 3.28
N CYS A 195 -5.13 6.47 3.45
CA CYS A 195 -4.92 5.54 4.56
C CYS A 195 -3.71 4.63 4.28
N THR A 196 -3.42 3.65 5.13
CA THR A 196 -2.24 2.79 4.98
C THR A 196 -2.24 2.02 3.67
N ALA A 197 -3.37 1.41 3.26
CA ALA A 197 -3.47 0.68 2.00
C ALA A 197 -2.96 1.48 0.79
N ASN A 198 -3.51 2.70 0.59
CA ASN A 198 -3.10 3.56 -0.51
C ASN A 198 -1.73 4.17 -0.33
N THR A 199 -1.35 4.50 0.91
CA THR A 199 0.01 4.97 1.18
C THR A 199 1.02 3.90 0.77
N MET A 200 0.83 2.65 1.19
CA MET A 200 1.69 1.54 0.82
C MET A 200 1.62 1.21 -0.67
N ALA A 201 0.48 1.36 -1.33
CA ALA A 201 0.40 1.26 -2.79
C ALA A 201 1.28 2.31 -3.48
N CYS A 202 1.25 3.56 -3.01
CA CYS A 202 2.13 4.62 -3.50
C CYS A 202 3.59 4.33 -3.18
N MET A 203 3.89 3.79 -1.99
CA MET A 203 5.25 3.39 -1.60
C MET A 203 5.78 2.28 -2.51
N THR A 204 4.96 1.29 -2.84
CA THR A 204 5.33 0.22 -3.79
C THR A 204 5.75 0.79 -5.14
N GLU A 205 5.04 1.80 -5.63
CA GLU A 205 5.36 2.45 -6.90
C GLU A 205 6.66 3.29 -6.80
N ALA A 206 6.84 4.04 -5.70
CA ALA A 206 8.08 4.81 -5.45
C ALA A 206 9.31 3.93 -5.20
N LEU A 207 9.13 2.77 -4.58
CA LEU A 207 10.17 1.73 -4.45
C LEU A 207 10.52 1.11 -5.81
N GLY A 208 9.69 1.32 -6.84
CA GLY A 208 9.88 0.72 -8.15
C GLY A 208 9.42 -0.73 -8.24
N MET A 209 8.55 -1.19 -7.34
CA MET A 209 8.05 -2.58 -7.25
C MET A 209 6.68 -2.81 -7.91
N SER A 210 6.05 -1.76 -8.43
CA SER A 210 4.87 -1.84 -9.31
C SER A 210 5.08 -1.01 -10.58
N LEU A 211 4.27 -1.28 -11.60
CA LEU A 211 4.26 -0.44 -12.80
C LEU A 211 3.75 0.98 -12.47
N PRO A 212 4.19 2.03 -13.20
CA PRO A 212 3.66 3.37 -13.03
C PRO A 212 2.13 3.42 -13.15
N TYR A 213 1.50 4.33 -12.40
CA TYR A 213 0.04 4.52 -12.29
C TYR A 213 -0.70 3.35 -11.63
N CYS A 214 0.00 2.42 -10.99
CA CYS A 214 -0.62 1.30 -10.29
C CYS A 214 -1.33 1.76 -9.02
N ALA A 215 -0.70 2.64 -8.25
CA ALA A 215 -1.17 2.98 -6.91
C ALA A 215 -2.53 3.66 -6.89
N THR A 216 -2.75 4.63 -7.78
CA THR A 216 -3.89 5.56 -7.75
C THR A 216 -5.07 5.10 -8.61
N SER A 217 -4.84 4.18 -9.55
CA SER A 217 -5.88 3.74 -10.48
C SER A 217 -6.99 2.95 -9.77
N LEU A 218 -8.24 3.38 -9.98
CA LEU A 218 -9.44 2.83 -9.34
C LEU A 218 -9.65 1.33 -9.58
N ALA A 219 -10.16 0.63 -8.57
CA ALA A 219 -10.38 -0.81 -8.58
C ALA A 219 -11.32 -1.31 -9.70
N ASN A 220 -12.37 -0.54 -9.98
CA ASN A 220 -13.38 -0.88 -10.99
C ASN A 220 -13.05 -0.35 -12.40
N GLY A 221 -11.91 0.30 -12.58
CA GLY A 221 -11.52 0.90 -13.86
C GLY A 221 -11.00 -0.13 -14.87
N SER A 222 -11.36 0.03 -16.15
CA SER A 222 -10.80 -0.81 -17.24
C SER A 222 -9.28 -0.70 -17.36
N PHE A 223 -8.71 0.43 -16.94
CA PHE A 223 -7.26 0.63 -16.86
C PHE A 223 -6.61 -0.36 -15.89
N LYS A 224 -7.22 -0.64 -14.74
CA LYS A 224 -6.68 -1.58 -13.75
C LYS A 224 -6.54 -2.99 -14.32
N GLN A 225 -7.53 -3.46 -15.09
CA GLN A 225 -7.44 -4.76 -15.76
C GLN A 225 -6.35 -4.81 -16.83
N ARG A 226 -6.21 -3.74 -17.63
CA ARG A 226 -5.11 -3.63 -18.61
C ARG A 226 -3.75 -3.63 -17.91
N LEU A 227 -3.63 -2.93 -16.79
CA LEU A 227 -2.43 -2.88 -15.99
C LEU A 227 -2.09 -4.24 -15.40
N ALA A 228 -3.06 -4.97 -14.85
CA ALA A 228 -2.88 -6.34 -14.36
C ALA A 228 -2.35 -7.28 -15.45
N ARG A 229 -2.91 -7.21 -16.66
CA ARG A 229 -2.41 -7.96 -17.81
C ARG A 229 -1.00 -7.52 -18.23
N ALA A 230 -0.69 -6.22 -18.16
CA ALA A 230 0.66 -5.71 -18.42
C ALA A 230 1.67 -6.21 -17.37
N THR A 231 1.31 -6.21 -16.09
CA THR A 231 2.10 -6.79 -14.99
C THR A 231 2.41 -8.26 -15.23
N GLY A 232 1.41 -9.04 -15.68
CA GLY A 232 1.60 -10.44 -16.03
C GLY A 232 2.56 -10.66 -17.20
N LYS A 233 2.57 -9.76 -18.19
CA LYS A 233 3.59 -9.81 -19.26
C LYS A 233 4.97 -9.43 -18.74
N GLN A 234 5.02 -8.39 -17.92
CA GLN A 234 6.27 -7.81 -17.42
C GLN A 234 7.05 -8.79 -16.55
N ILE A 235 6.40 -9.56 -15.67
CA ILE A 235 7.10 -10.51 -14.81
C ILE A 235 7.89 -11.56 -15.61
N VAL A 236 7.40 -12.00 -16.76
CA VAL A 236 8.13 -12.96 -17.61
C VAL A 236 9.42 -12.33 -18.15
N LYS A 237 9.37 -11.04 -18.54
CA LYS A 237 10.55 -10.28 -18.93
C LYS A 237 11.53 -10.12 -17.76
N LEU A 238 11.05 -9.79 -16.56
CA LEU A 238 11.89 -9.66 -15.38
C LEU A 238 12.61 -10.97 -15.02
N VAL A 239 11.95 -12.12 -15.22
CA VAL A 239 12.58 -13.43 -15.06
C VAL A 239 13.68 -13.68 -16.10
N GLN A 240 13.48 -13.25 -17.34
CA GLN A 240 14.49 -13.39 -18.40
C GLN A 240 15.71 -12.48 -18.16
N GLU A 241 15.48 -11.29 -17.62
CA GLU A 241 16.52 -10.30 -17.28
C GLU A 241 17.15 -10.54 -15.90
N ASP A 242 16.63 -11.51 -15.13
CA ASP A 242 17.01 -11.81 -13.75
C ASP A 242 16.98 -10.58 -12.83
N LEU A 243 16.04 -9.65 -13.06
CA LEU A 243 15.89 -8.43 -12.26
C LEU A 243 15.11 -8.73 -10.95
N LYS A 244 15.82 -8.67 -9.83
CA LYS A 244 15.36 -9.09 -8.51
C LYS A 244 15.04 -7.92 -7.57
N PRO A 245 14.24 -8.16 -6.51
CA PRO A 245 14.00 -7.21 -5.44
C PRO A 245 15.29 -6.61 -4.85
N SER A 246 16.35 -7.39 -4.63
CA SER A 246 17.63 -6.89 -4.09
C SER A 246 18.33 -5.85 -4.97
N GLN A 247 18.02 -5.81 -6.27
CA GLN A 247 18.55 -4.82 -7.22
C GLN A 247 17.70 -3.54 -7.28
N ILE A 248 16.46 -3.58 -6.78
CA ILE A 248 15.50 -2.47 -6.81
C ILE A 248 15.37 -1.84 -5.42
N LEU A 249 15.21 -2.66 -4.39
CA LEU A 249 15.03 -2.28 -2.98
C LEU A 249 16.36 -1.87 -2.34
N THR A 250 16.98 -0.80 -2.85
CA THR A 250 18.18 -0.20 -2.26
C THR A 250 17.82 0.84 -1.20
N LYS A 251 18.81 1.29 -0.43
CA LYS A 251 18.61 2.36 0.55
C LYS A 251 17.99 3.62 -0.09
N GLU A 252 18.48 3.99 -1.27
CA GLU A 252 18.02 5.12 -2.07
C GLU A 252 16.58 4.94 -2.53
N ALA A 253 16.14 3.71 -2.84
CA ALA A 253 14.74 3.44 -3.17
C ALA A 253 13.82 3.68 -1.94
N PHE A 254 14.26 3.28 -0.75
CA PHE A 254 13.53 3.61 0.49
C PHE A 254 13.51 5.11 0.77
N GLU A 255 14.59 5.84 0.48
CA GLU A 255 14.61 7.31 0.59
C GLU A 255 13.62 7.97 -0.39
N ASN A 256 13.53 7.49 -1.63
CA ASN A 256 12.51 7.93 -2.59
C ASN A 256 11.08 7.65 -2.09
N ALA A 257 10.84 6.46 -1.53
CA ALA A 257 9.54 6.12 -0.97
C ALA A 257 9.15 7.06 0.19
N ILE A 258 10.07 7.31 1.12
CA ILE A 258 9.85 8.27 2.21
C ILE A 258 9.60 9.68 1.67
N ALA A 259 10.34 10.13 0.65
CA ALA A 259 10.11 11.43 0.04
C ALA A 259 8.68 11.55 -0.52
N LEU A 260 8.21 10.53 -1.24
CA LEU A 260 6.83 10.51 -1.71
C LEU A 260 5.82 10.50 -0.53
N ASP A 261 6.09 9.75 0.54
CA ASP A 261 5.23 9.68 1.72
C ASP A 261 5.04 11.06 2.37
N MET A 262 6.15 11.81 2.50
CA MET A 262 6.15 13.17 3.01
C MET A 262 5.35 14.12 2.12
N ALA A 263 5.50 14.00 0.80
CA ALA A 263 4.78 14.82 -0.18
C ALA A 263 3.28 14.52 -0.22
N LEU A 264 2.88 13.28 -0.01
CA LEU A 264 1.47 12.85 0.02
C LEU A 264 0.80 13.05 1.38
N GLY A 265 1.60 13.24 2.44
CA GLY A 265 1.11 13.21 3.81
C GLY A 265 0.43 11.88 4.12
N GLY A 266 1.16 10.78 3.88
CA GLY A 266 0.64 9.42 4.01
C GLY A 266 0.35 8.98 5.44
N SER A 267 0.11 7.68 5.60
CA SER A 267 -0.15 7.04 6.88
C SER A 267 1.12 6.91 7.71
N THR A 268 1.05 7.20 9.02
CA THR A 268 2.19 6.97 9.94
C THR A 268 2.62 5.50 10.02
N ASN A 269 1.76 4.55 9.61
CA ASN A 269 2.13 3.13 9.57
C ASN A 269 3.29 2.83 8.60
N THR A 270 3.63 3.72 7.67
CA THR A 270 4.83 3.60 6.83
C THR A 270 6.11 3.51 7.65
N THR A 271 6.17 4.18 8.81
CA THR A 271 7.30 4.10 9.73
C THR A 271 7.43 2.74 10.42
N LEU A 272 6.44 1.84 10.27
CA LEU A 272 6.50 0.44 10.69
C LEU A 272 6.73 -0.51 9.51
N HIS A 273 6.18 -0.18 8.35
CA HIS A 273 6.17 -1.04 7.18
C HIS A 273 7.45 -0.92 6.35
N LEU A 274 7.90 0.29 6.02
CA LEU A 274 9.14 0.48 5.25
C LEU A 274 10.37 -0.08 6.00
N PRO A 275 10.55 0.15 7.31
CA PRO A 275 11.68 -0.46 8.03
C PRO A 275 11.61 -1.99 8.08
N ALA A 276 10.41 -2.58 8.11
CA ALA A 276 10.28 -4.03 8.07
C ALA A 276 10.70 -4.59 6.70
N ILE A 277 10.23 -3.98 5.60
CA ILE A 277 10.63 -4.38 4.24
C ILE A 277 12.15 -4.17 4.06
N ALA A 278 12.67 -3.01 4.49
CA ALA A 278 14.10 -2.70 4.43
C ALA A 278 14.94 -3.74 5.18
N LYS A 279 14.50 -4.16 6.37
CA LYS A 279 15.19 -5.19 7.15
C LYS A 279 15.26 -6.53 6.40
N GLU A 280 14.18 -6.95 5.74
CA GLU A 280 14.19 -8.17 4.92
C GLU A 280 15.12 -8.04 3.70
N ALA A 281 15.30 -6.81 3.19
CA ALA A 281 16.27 -6.49 2.14
C ALA A 281 17.70 -6.26 2.67
N GLY A 282 17.97 -6.50 3.97
CA GLY A 282 19.29 -6.29 4.58
C GLY A 282 19.67 -4.82 4.82
N ILE A 283 18.72 -3.90 4.76
CA ILE A 283 18.91 -2.45 4.91
C ILE A 283 18.43 -1.99 6.27
N THR A 284 19.23 -1.15 6.93
CA THR A 284 18.82 -0.46 8.15
C THR A 284 18.16 0.86 7.79
N LEU A 285 16.88 1.02 8.16
CA LEU A 285 16.11 2.24 7.93
C LEU A 285 15.64 2.82 9.28
N PRO A 286 16.45 3.68 9.92
CA PRO A 286 16.10 4.24 11.22
C PRO A 286 15.00 5.31 11.10
N LEU A 287 14.28 5.55 12.20
CA LEU A 287 13.26 6.61 12.25
C LEU A 287 13.84 8.00 11.93
N SER A 288 15.12 8.26 12.23
CA SER A 288 15.77 9.54 11.91
C SER A 288 15.77 9.85 10.41
N THR A 289 15.80 8.83 9.54
CA THR A 289 15.72 9.03 8.08
C THR A 289 14.40 9.67 7.68
N PHE A 290 13.29 9.33 8.35
CA PHE A 290 11.99 9.96 8.11
C PHE A 290 11.99 11.44 8.53
N ASP A 291 12.62 11.77 9.66
CA ASP A 291 12.73 13.17 10.12
C ASP A 291 13.61 14.00 9.16
N GLU A 292 14.77 13.46 8.77
CA GLU A 292 15.72 14.13 7.87
C GLU A 292 15.11 14.43 6.49
N ILE A 293 14.34 13.50 5.95
CA ILE A 293 13.64 13.68 4.66
C ILE A 293 12.42 14.58 4.83
N GLY A 294 11.63 14.39 5.91
CA GLY A 294 10.45 15.21 6.20
C GLY A 294 10.76 16.70 6.35
N ARG A 295 11.95 17.07 6.83
CA ARG A 295 12.41 18.47 6.87
C ARG A 295 12.73 19.08 5.50
N LYS A 296 12.98 18.24 4.49
CA LYS A 296 13.40 18.68 3.13
C LYS A 296 12.27 18.61 2.12
N VAL A 297 11.35 17.66 2.29
CA VAL A 297 10.27 17.41 1.35
C VAL A 297 8.97 18.04 1.86
N PRO A 298 8.41 19.03 1.14
CA PRO A 298 7.17 19.67 1.54
C PRO A 298 5.95 18.76 1.28
N HIS A 299 4.89 18.94 2.06
CA HIS A 299 3.61 18.29 1.87
C HIS A 299 2.83 18.95 0.72
N LEU A 300 2.53 18.21 -0.35
CA LEU A 300 1.95 18.73 -1.59
C LEU A 300 0.46 18.38 -1.78
N CYS A 301 -0.01 17.27 -1.21
CA CYS A 301 -1.34 16.75 -1.51
C CYS A 301 -2.23 16.68 -0.25
N SER A 302 -3.25 17.52 -0.15
CA SER A 302 -4.17 17.53 1.00
C SER A 302 -5.25 16.44 0.86
N MET A 303 -4.86 15.20 1.18
CA MET A 303 -5.70 14.01 1.00
C MET A 303 -6.54 13.69 2.24
N ILE A 304 -7.73 13.12 2.05
CA ILE A 304 -8.52 12.47 3.11
C ILE A 304 -7.62 11.47 3.87
N PRO A 305 -7.62 11.42 5.21
CA PRO A 305 -8.54 12.12 6.13
C PRO A 305 -8.12 13.54 6.54
N SER A 306 -6.93 14.00 6.16
CA SER A 306 -6.41 15.31 6.59
C SER A 306 -6.86 16.47 5.69
N GLY A 307 -7.32 16.17 4.48
CA GLY A 307 -7.83 17.11 3.51
C GLY A 307 -9.12 16.63 2.85
N ILE A 308 -9.40 17.16 1.66
CA ILE A 308 -10.69 16.98 0.97
C ILE A 308 -10.64 16.05 -0.25
N TYR A 309 -9.43 15.73 -0.72
CA TYR A 309 -9.24 14.94 -1.94
C TYR A 309 -9.14 13.45 -1.64
N ALA A 310 -9.80 12.64 -2.46
CA ALA A 310 -9.69 11.18 -2.46
C ALA A 310 -8.64 10.73 -3.47
N LEU A 311 -8.26 9.45 -3.46
CA LEU A 311 -7.25 8.93 -4.39
C LEU A 311 -7.65 9.06 -5.86
N GLU A 312 -8.94 9.02 -6.18
CA GLU A 312 -9.45 9.27 -7.54
C GLU A 312 -9.10 10.68 -8.04
N ASP A 313 -9.02 11.66 -7.15
CA ASP A 313 -8.61 13.03 -7.50
C ASP A 313 -7.11 13.08 -7.76
N LEU A 314 -6.31 12.35 -6.97
CA LEU A 314 -4.87 12.25 -7.19
C LEU A 314 -4.57 11.54 -8.52
N ASP A 315 -5.30 10.46 -8.84
CA ASP A 315 -5.20 9.76 -10.12
C ASP A 315 -5.50 10.72 -11.28
N ALA A 316 -6.63 11.44 -11.21
CA ALA A 316 -7.03 12.43 -12.21
C ALA A 316 -6.03 13.59 -12.34
N ALA A 317 -5.37 13.97 -11.24
CA ALA A 317 -4.33 15.01 -11.22
C ALA A 317 -3.00 14.56 -11.82
N GLY A 318 -2.84 13.28 -12.19
CA GLY A 318 -1.63 12.71 -12.80
C GLY A 318 -0.98 11.57 -12.01
N GLY A 319 -1.59 11.16 -10.89
CA GLY A 319 -1.17 10.02 -10.08
C GLY A 319 0.19 10.18 -9.41
N VAL A 320 0.71 9.06 -8.89
CA VAL A 320 2.05 9.00 -8.29
C VAL A 320 3.16 9.52 -9.23
N PRO A 321 3.17 9.20 -10.55
CA PRO A 321 4.22 9.68 -11.43
C PRO A 321 4.28 11.21 -11.51
N ALA A 322 3.14 11.92 -11.47
CA ALA A 322 3.12 13.38 -11.48
C ALA A 322 3.66 13.99 -10.17
N VAL A 323 3.38 13.36 -9.02
CA VAL A 323 3.93 13.80 -7.73
C VAL A 323 5.44 13.59 -7.69
N LEU A 324 5.92 12.41 -8.12
CA LEU A 324 7.35 12.12 -8.22
C LEU A 324 8.06 13.11 -9.16
N ASN A 325 7.44 13.45 -10.30
CA ASN A 325 8.00 14.43 -11.22
C ASN A 325 8.08 15.84 -10.61
N GLU A 326 7.08 16.25 -9.82
CA GLU A 326 7.09 17.54 -9.11
C GLU A 326 8.22 17.61 -8.07
N ILE A 327 8.55 16.50 -7.40
CA ILE A 327 9.61 16.42 -6.39
C ILE A 327 10.93 15.84 -6.93
N GLN A 328 11.10 15.72 -8.24
CA GLN A 328 12.21 14.98 -8.87
C GLN A 328 13.61 15.41 -8.41
N THR A 329 13.79 16.69 -8.04
CA THR A 329 15.07 17.23 -7.55
C THR A 329 15.44 16.71 -6.16
N LEU A 330 14.52 16.04 -5.48
CA LEU A 330 14.66 15.44 -4.16
C LEU A 330 14.73 13.90 -4.24
N LEU A 331 14.79 13.34 -5.45
CA LEU A 331 14.75 11.90 -5.69
C LEU A 331 16.04 11.39 -6.34
N HIS A 332 16.30 10.10 -6.12
CA HIS A 332 17.31 9.31 -6.82
C HIS A 332 16.70 8.76 -8.12
N LEU A 333 16.98 9.40 -9.26
CA LEU A 333 16.28 9.15 -10.52
C LEU A 333 16.83 7.96 -11.33
N GLU A 334 18.08 7.57 -11.13
CA GLU A 334 18.74 6.50 -11.90
C GLU A 334 18.38 5.08 -11.42
N LEU A 335 17.59 4.96 -10.34
CA LEU A 335 17.27 3.67 -9.74
C LEU A 335 16.41 2.81 -10.68
N PRO A 336 16.72 1.51 -10.84
CA PRO A 336 15.95 0.61 -11.68
C PRO A 336 14.57 0.33 -11.06
N THR A 337 13.60 -0.01 -11.91
CA THR A 337 12.25 -0.39 -11.49
C THR A 337 11.80 -1.66 -12.21
N VAL A 338 10.73 -2.28 -11.73
CA VAL A 338 10.09 -3.45 -12.36
C VAL A 338 9.58 -3.19 -13.79
N SER A 339 9.52 -1.93 -14.25
CA SER A 339 9.21 -1.62 -15.65
C SER A 339 10.37 -1.94 -16.61
N GLY A 340 11.58 -2.16 -16.09
CA GLY A 340 12.82 -2.24 -16.87
C GLY A 340 13.41 -0.88 -17.25
N LYS A 341 12.89 0.21 -16.67
CA LYS A 341 13.38 1.59 -16.82
C LYS A 341 13.77 2.17 -15.46
N SER A 342 14.52 3.27 -15.48
CA SER A 342 14.81 4.05 -14.27
C SER A 342 13.59 4.82 -13.75
N VAL A 343 13.64 5.26 -12.48
CA VAL A 343 12.61 6.15 -11.90
C VAL A 343 12.44 7.41 -12.75
N GLY A 344 13.54 8.05 -13.16
CA GLY A 344 13.52 9.25 -13.98
C GLY A 344 12.88 9.03 -15.35
N GLU A 345 13.19 7.91 -16.01
CA GLU A 345 12.58 7.55 -17.29
C GLU A 345 11.06 7.31 -17.19
N ASN A 346 10.59 6.77 -16.08
CA ASN A 346 9.17 6.50 -15.86
C ASN A 346 8.35 7.78 -15.63
N ILE A 347 8.93 8.80 -15.02
CA ILE A 347 8.23 10.03 -14.62
C ILE A 347 8.44 11.19 -15.59
N LYS A 348 9.38 11.07 -16.54
CA LYS A 348 9.81 12.15 -17.45
C LYS A 348 8.66 12.89 -18.13
N ASP A 349 7.66 12.16 -18.59
CA ASP A 349 6.52 12.71 -19.34
C ASP A 349 5.27 12.92 -18.46
N ALA A 350 5.36 12.62 -17.16
CA ALA A 350 4.24 12.78 -16.24
C ALA A 350 3.98 14.26 -15.96
N GLN A 351 2.73 14.70 -16.06
CA GLN A 351 2.34 16.09 -15.85
C GLN A 351 1.26 16.20 -14.80
N VAL A 352 1.38 17.22 -13.94
CA VAL A 352 0.34 17.60 -12.99
C VAL A 352 -0.82 18.25 -13.75
N GLN A 353 -1.98 17.58 -13.74
CA GLN A 353 -3.20 18.02 -14.43
C GLN A 353 -4.06 18.95 -13.56
N ASP A 354 -3.98 18.82 -12.24
CA ASP A 354 -4.69 19.68 -11.29
C ASP A 354 -3.77 20.14 -10.15
N ARG A 355 -3.47 21.44 -10.16
CA ARG A 355 -2.61 22.10 -9.16
C ARG A 355 -3.29 22.34 -7.81
N ASN A 356 -4.60 22.14 -7.71
CA ASN A 356 -5.30 22.18 -6.43
C ASN A 356 -5.10 20.88 -5.65
N VAL A 357 -4.93 19.76 -6.36
CA VAL A 357 -4.68 18.42 -5.78
C VAL A 357 -3.19 18.22 -5.54
N ILE A 358 -2.35 18.46 -6.54
CA ILE A 358 -0.88 18.37 -6.43
C ILE A 358 -0.30 19.79 -6.45
N ARG A 359 -0.05 20.34 -5.26
CA ARG A 359 0.49 21.68 -5.11
C ARG A 359 1.93 21.78 -5.62
N PRO A 360 2.35 22.93 -6.17
CA PRO A 360 3.72 23.11 -6.63
C PRO A 360 4.69 23.28 -5.45
N LEU A 361 5.97 22.92 -5.62
CA LEU A 361 6.99 23.04 -4.56
C LEU A 361 7.10 24.45 -3.95
N LYS A 362 6.84 25.50 -4.75
CA LYS A 362 6.89 26.90 -4.30
C LYS A 362 5.70 27.35 -3.46
N ASP A 363 4.59 26.62 -3.51
CA ASP A 363 3.35 26.91 -2.79
C ASP A 363 2.70 25.60 -2.28
N PRO A 364 3.40 24.88 -1.39
CA PRO A 364 2.94 23.59 -0.89
C PRO A 364 1.83 23.76 0.15
N VAL A 365 1.17 22.66 0.52
CA VAL A 365 0.19 22.65 1.63
C VAL A 365 0.88 22.97 2.96
N HIS A 366 2.01 22.29 3.23
CA HIS A 366 2.88 22.60 4.36
C HIS A 366 4.35 22.60 3.89
N LYS A 367 5.18 23.41 4.53
CA LYS A 367 6.61 23.54 4.17
C LYS A 367 7.45 22.31 4.53
N GLU A 368 6.99 21.55 5.51
CA GLU A 368 7.59 20.29 5.93
C GLU A 368 6.65 19.12 5.57
N GLY A 369 7.20 17.91 5.58
CA GLY A 369 6.49 16.68 5.25
C GLY A 369 5.30 16.41 6.16
N GLY A 370 4.37 15.59 5.67
CA GLY A 370 3.13 15.30 6.40
C GLY A 370 3.26 14.39 7.62
N ILE A 371 4.48 13.94 7.95
CA ILE A 371 4.81 13.13 9.13
C ILE A 371 6.01 13.75 9.84
N ALA A 372 5.98 13.78 11.17
CA ALA A 372 7.12 14.18 12.00
C ALA A 372 7.47 13.10 13.03
N ILE A 373 8.76 13.06 13.38
CA ILE A 373 9.30 12.19 14.42
C ILE A 373 9.55 13.02 15.67
N LEU A 374 8.98 12.60 16.80
CA LEU A 374 9.12 13.28 18.08
C LEU A 374 9.98 12.44 19.02
N THR A 375 10.82 13.11 19.81
CA THR A 375 11.62 12.47 20.86
C THR A 375 11.49 13.24 22.16
N GLY A 376 11.70 12.57 23.28
CA GLY A 376 11.63 13.19 24.60
C GLY A 376 11.65 12.14 25.70
N ASN A 377 11.50 12.59 26.95
CA ASN A 377 11.45 11.72 28.12
C ASN A 377 10.32 10.67 28.06
N LEU A 378 9.17 10.99 27.45
CA LEU A 378 8.06 10.05 27.26
C LEU A 378 8.27 9.09 26.07
N ALA A 379 9.06 9.48 25.08
CA ALA A 379 9.33 8.70 23.87
C ALA A 379 10.83 8.66 23.56
N PRO A 380 11.66 8.03 24.42
CA PRO A 380 13.12 8.06 24.27
C PRO A 380 13.62 7.32 23.02
N LYS A 381 12.81 6.41 22.46
CA LYS A 381 13.09 5.69 21.21
C LYS A 381 12.37 6.28 19.99
N GLY A 382 11.75 7.45 20.15
CA GLY A 382 10.96 8.11 19.13
C GLY A 382 9.47 7.76 19.17
N SER A 383 8.65 8.69 18.70
CA SER A 383 7.23 8.53 18.37
C SER A 383 6.93 9.27 17.06
N VAL A 384 5.77 9.00 16.48
CA VAL A 384 5.41 9.47 15.14
C VAL A 384 4.07 10.19 15.20
N ILE A 385 3.98 11.34 14.54
CA ILE A 385 2.73 12.09 14.38
C ILE A 385 2.53 12.48 12.93
N LYS A 386 1.28 12.40 12.46
CA LYS A 386 0.88 12.91 11.15
C LYS A 386 0.64 14.41 11.22
N THR A 387 1.68 15.21 10.98
CA THR A 387 1.59 16.69 10.98
C THR A 387 0.61 17.23 9.93
N ALA A 388 0.38 16.49 8.84
CA ALA A 388 -0.61 16.87 7.83
C ALA A 388 -2.03 17.05 8.39
N GLY A 389 -2.38 16.38 9.49
CA GLY A 389 -3.67 16.50 10.17
C GLY A 389 -3.67 17.42 11.40
N VAL A 390 -2.54 18.06 11.74
CA VAL A 390 -2.40 18.87 12.96
C VAL A 390 -2.61 20.34 12.62
N THR A 391 -3.64 20.95 13.22
CA THR A 391 -3.87 22.40 13.08
C THR A 391 -2.72 23.21 13.68
N GLU A 392 -2.42 24.40 13.15
CA GLU A 392 -1.33 25.27 13.64
C GLU A 392 -1.38 25.50 15.16
N LYS A 393 -2.56 25.74 15.72
CA LYS A 393 -2.77 25.93 17.17
C LYS A 393 -2.40 24.71 18.03
N MET A 394 -2.31 23.52 17.45
CA MET A 394 -1.97 22.26 18.12
C MET A 394 -0.51 21.84 17.90
N GLN A 395 0.28 22.59 17.11
CA GLN A 395 1.72 22.30 16.94
C GLN A 395 2.51 22.46 18.24
N LYS A 396 2.01 23.25 19.18
CA LYS A 396 2.51 23.35 20.56
C LYS A 396 1.33 23.22 21.50
N HIS A 397 1.36 22.21 22.34
CA HIS A 397 0.30 21.93 23.30
C HIS A 397 0.90 21.52 24.64
N THR A 398 0.28 21.94 25.74
CA THR A 398 0.66 21.57 27.10
C THR A 398 -0.59 21.48 27.95
N GLY A 399 -0.71 20.38 28.68
CA GLY A 399 -1.92 20.02 29.40
C GLY A 399 -1.69 18.92 30.44
N PRO A 400 -2.61 18.74 31.40
CA PRO A 400 -2.56 17.63 32.33
C PRO A 400 -2.79 16.30 31.60
N ALA A 401 -2.05 15.26 31.99
CA ALA A 401 -2.19 13.92 31.43
C ALA A 401 -3.46 13.21 31.95
N ARG A 402 -4.17 12.51 31.08
CA ARG A 402 -5.30 11.63 31.38
C ARG A 402 -4.97 10.21 30.93
N VAL A 403 -4.40 9.43 31.84
CA VAL A 403 -3.84 8.12 31.52
C VAL A 403 -4.91 7.03 31.61
N TYR A 404 -4.93 6.13 30.63
CA TYR A 404 -5.80 4.96 30.56
C TYR A 404 -4.97 3.72 30.19
N ASP A 405 -5.33 2.56 30.73
CA ASP A 405 -4.60 1.31 30.46
C ASP A 405 -5.20 0.54 29.26
N SER A 406 -6.33 1.01 28.72
CA SER A 406 -6.95 0.43 27.53
C SER A 406 -7.77 1.44 26.71
N GLU A 407 -7.96 1.14 25.43
CA GLU A 407 -8.87 1.88 24.54
C GLU A 407 -10.30 1.94 25.10
N SER A 408 -10.79 0.82 25.64
CA SER A 408 -12.13 0.74 26.22
C SER A 408 -12.34 1.71 27.39
N GLU A 409 -11.34 1.84 28.26
CA GLU A 409 -11.35 2.81 29.36
C GLU A 409 -11.34 4.25 28.85
N ALA A 410 -10.47 4.55 27.88
CA ALA A 410 -10.39 5.87 27.27
C ALA A 410 -11.71 6.26 26.59
N LEU A 411 -12.31 5.36 25.81
CA LEU A 411 -13.61 5.57 25.15
C LEU A 411 -14.74 5.76 26.17
N THR A 412 -14.72 5.01 27.28
CA THR A 412 -15.70 5.18 28.37
C THR A 412 -15.57 6.56 29.01
N ALA A 413 -14.34 7.03 29.24
CA ALA A 413 -14.09 8.35 29.79
C ALA A 413 -14.47 9.49 28.83
N ILE A 414 -14.20 9.34 27.53
CA ILE A 414 -14.63 10.28 26.48
C ILE A 414 -16.17 10.38 26.47
N ARG A 415 -16.86 9.24 26.37
CA ARG A 415 -18.33 9.19 26.31
C ARG A 415 -18.99 9.66 27.61
N GLY A 416 -18.34 9.43 28.75
CA GLY A 416 -18.76 9.91 30.06
C GLY A 416 -18.45 11.39 30.32
N GLY A 417 -17.85 12.12 29.37
CA GLY A 417 -17.54 13.55 29.52
C GLY A 417 -16.45 13.86 30.56
N GLN A 418 -15.57 12.90 30.85
CA GLN A 418 -14.51 13.04 31.85
C GLN A 418 -13.28 13.79 31.32
N ILE A 419 -13.12 13.87 30.00
CA ILE A 419 -12.01 14.53 29.31
C ILE A 419 -12.40 15.97 28.97
N LYS A 420 -11.51 16.91 29.28
CA LYS A 420 -11.73 18.35 29.08
C LYS A 420 -10.82 18.92 28.00
N ALA A 421 -11.24 20.02 27.38
CA ALA A 421 -10.39 20.77 26.47
C ALA A 421 -9.09 21.19 27.19
N GLY A 422 -7.95 20.88 26.59
CA GLY A 422 -6.64 21.11 27.20
C GLY A 422 -6.01 19.88 27.86
N ASP A 423 -6.75 18.79 28.07
CA ASP A 423 -6.18 17.53 28.56
C ASP A 423 -5.32 16.86 27.46
N VAL A 424 -4.24 16.18 27.89
CA VAL A 424 -3.46 15.25 27.06
C VAL A 424 -3.90 13.84 27.41
N VAL A 425 -4.72 13.25 26.55
CA VAL A 425 -5.21 11.87 26.69
C VAL A 425 -4.14 10.88 26.28
#